data_AF-A0A100JW40-F1
#
_entry.id   AF-A0A100JW40-F1
#
_cell.length_a   1.000
_cell.length_b   1.000
_cell.length_c   1.000
_cell.angle_alpha   90.00
_cell.angle_beta   90.00
_cell.angle_gamma   90.00
#
_symmetry.space_group_name_H-M   'P 1'
#
loop_
_entity.id
_entity.type
_entity.pdbx_description
1 polymer ?
#
loop_
_entity_poly.entity_id
_entity_poly.type
_entity_poly.pdbx_seq_one_letter_code
_entity_poly.pdbx_strand_id
1 'polypeptide(L)'
;MSDSTTRRNALRGTLATAALAATATAVTPADQAHGAPADHAHGAPAGGGTGPHIGILLYDGYSLLDPTGPAEILSRLPDATVTMIAERRGPVRTDTADVAVLAERSLAEVDRLDVLLVPGAGNRGTVEAMNNQALLRWIREMHRHTRWTTSVCTGSIVLAAAGLLTGRRATTYWASADYLRSTFDVTYLPQRYVRSGKIITAAGVSAGVDMSLYLASLIADDDTAKAIQLAVEYDPQPPFDSGDASAASPQLKERALRLLAASQV
;
A
#
# COMPACT_ATOMS: atom_id res chain seq x y z
N MET A 1 -34.36 31.34 38.66
CA MET A 1 -33.64 31.97 37.53
C MET A 1 -33.91 31.12 36.31
N SER A 2 -34.91 31.55 35.56
CA SER A 2 -35.39 31.00 34.28
C SER A 2 -34.44 31.45 33.17
N ASP A 3 -33.98 30.59 32.26
CA ASP A 3 -34.73 30.32 31.04
C ASP A 3 -33.99 29.36 30.11
N SER A 4 -34.78 28.51 29.48
CA SER A 4 -34.37 27.56 28.46
C SER A 4 -34.62 28.16 27.07
N THR A 5 -33.83 27.72 26.09
CA THR A 5 -34.24 27.67 24.68
C THR A 5 -34.28 29.01 23.90
N THR A 6 -33.74 28.96 22.68
CA THR A 6 -34.02 29.83 21.51
C THR A 6 -32.86 30.74 21.06
N ARG A 7 -32.08 30.24 20.09
CA ARG A 7 -31.77 30.99 18.86
C ARG A 7 -31.79 30.05 17.66
N ARG A 8 -33.00 29.87 17.12
CA ARG A 8 -33.23 29.51 15.71
C ARG A 8 -32.88 30.69 14.81
N ASN A 9 -32.56 30.36 13.57
CA ASN A 9 -32.57 31.18 12.34
C ASN A 9 -31.29 31.91 11.95
N ALA A 10 -30.52 31.27 11.08
CA ALA A 10 -30.16 31.83 9.77
C ALA A 10 -29.88 30.70 8.75
N LEU A 11 -30.94 30.08 8.23
CA LEU A 11 -30.92 29.45 6.90
C LEU A 11 -31.38 30.50 5.89
N ARG A 12 -30.66 30.67 4.76
CA ARG A 12 -31.22 30.95 3.43
C ARG A 12 -30.12 31.03 2.35
N GLY A 13 -30.33 30.26 1.28
CA GLY A 13 -29.69 30.39 -0.04
C GLY A 13 -28.73 29.23 -0.36
N THR A 14 -28.89 28.44 -1.42
CA THR A 14 -29.93 28.32 -2.45
C THR A 14 -29.73 26.96 -3.10
N LEU A 15 -30.83 26.21 -3.28
CA LEU A 15 -30.88 24.95 -4.04
C LEU A 15 -30.68 25.22 -5.53
N ALA A 16 -29.82 24.43 -6.18
CA ALA A 16 -29.85 24.22 -7.62
C ALA A 16 -30.20 22.75 -7.86
N THR A 17 -31.47 22.53 -8.20
CA THR A 17 -32.04 21.28 -8.71
C THR A 17 -31.59 21.05 -10.15
N ALA A 18 -30.94 19.91 -10.41
CA ALA A 18 -30.87 19.31 -11.74
C ALA A 18 -31.51 17.92 -11.66
N ALA A 19 -32.60 17.73 -12.42
CA ALA A 19 -33.33 16.49 -12.56
C ALA A 19 -33.48 16.15 -14.05
N LEU A 20 -33.81 14.86 -14.29
CA LEU A 20 -34.08 14.14 -15.54
C LEU A 20 -32.85 13.47 -16.19
N ALA A 21 -32.88 12.19 -16.58
CA ALA A 21 -33.93 11.17 -16.54
C ALA A 21 -33.28 9.77 -16.63
N ALA A 22 -33.81 8.80 -15.87
CA ALA A 22 -33.50 7.39 -16.02
C ALA A 22 -34.59 6.73 -16.86
N THR A 23 -34.24 6.22 -18.05
CA THR A 23 -35.09 5.30 -18.80
C THR A 23 -34.75 3.88 -18.40
N ALA A 24 -35.62 3.27 -17.60
CA ALA A 24 -35.60 1.85 -17.31
C ALA A 24 -36.28 1.09 -18.46
N THR A 25 -35.54 0.25 -19.17
CA THR A 25 -36.11 -0.83 -19.98
C THR A 25 -35.92 -2.13 -19.22
N ALA A 26 -37.04 -2.73 -18.82
CA ALA A 26 -37.09 -4.05 -18.21
C ALA A 26 -36.60 -5.11 -19.21
N VAL A 27 -35.68 -5.96 -18.77
CA VAL A 27 -35.36 -7.24 -19.43
C VAL A 27 -35.76 -8.34 -18.46
N THR A 28 -36.67 -9.20 -18.92
CA THR A 28 -37.15 -10.42 -18.25
C THR A 28 -36.06 -11.50 -18.16
N PRO A 29 -36.12 -12.40 -17.16
CA PRO A 29 -35.15 -13.47 -17.03
C PRO A 29 -35.51 -14.63 -17.96
N ALA A 30 -34.50 -15.20 -18.62
CA ALA A 30 -34.61 -16.50 -19.27
C ALA A 30 -33.74 -17.51 -18.50
N ASP A 31 -34.38 -18.63 -18.23
CA ASP A 31 -33.93 -19.77 -17.44
C ASP A 31 -33.09 -20.75 -18.29
N GLN A 32 -32.29 -21.56 -17.60
CA GLN A 32 -31.68 -22.86 -17.97
C GLN A 32 -30.39 -22.93 -18.81
N ALA A 33 -29.29 -23.10 -18.05
CA ALA A 33 -28.45 -24.31 -17.99
C ALA A 33 -27.94 -24.95 -19.29
N HIS A 34 -26.61 -25.03 -19.41
CA HIS A 34 -25.87 -26.23 -19.84
C HIS A 34 -24.57 -26.32 -19.01
N GLY A 35 -24.45 -27.40 -18.25
CA GLY A 35 -23.29 -27.67 -17.40
C GLY A 35 -22.14 -28.32 -18.15
N ALA A 36 -20.93 -28.05 -17.68
CA ALA A 36 -19.80 -28.97 -17.67
C ALA A 36 -18.93 -28.61 -16.45
N PRO A 37 -18.42 -29.59 -15.68
CA PRO A 37 -17.66 -29.30 -14.47
C PRO A 37 -16.25 -28.88 -14.87
N ALA A 38 -15.87 -27.64 -14.58
CA ALA A 38 -14.47 -27.25 -14.59
C ALA A 38 -13.85 -27.75 -13.28
N ASP A 39 -13.37 -28.99 -13.33
CA ASP A 39 -12.52 -29.61 -12.33
C ASP A 39 -11.17 -28.89 -12.34
N HIS A 40 -11.12 -27.68 -11.77
CA HIS A 40 -9.86 -26.98 -11.53
C HIS A 40 -9.29 -27.48 -10.22
N ALA A 41 -8.67 -28.65 -10.31
CA ALA A 41 -7.72 -29.17 -9.35
C ALA A 41 -6.85 -28.02 -8.83
N HIS A 42 -7.00 -27.73 -7.53
CA HIS A 42 -6.10 -26.87 -6.79
C HIS A 42 -4.71 -27.50 -6.78
N GLY A 43 -3.93 -27.19 -7.79
CA GLY A 43 -2.48 -27.28 -7.69
C GLY A 43 -2.01 -26.18 -6.74
N ALA A 44 -1.72 -26.54 -5.50
CA ALA A 44 -0.78 -25.78 -4.68
C ALA A 44 0.47 -25.50 -5.54
N PRO A 45 1.13 -24.33 -5.43
CA PRO A 45 2.44 -24.19 -6.03
C PRO A 45 3.30 -25.33 -5.46
N ALA A 46 3.99 -26.04 -6.34
CA ALA A 46 5.00 -27.01 -5.93
C ALA A 46 5.98 -26.29 -5.00
N GLY A 47 5.83 -26.49 -3.69
CA GLY A 47 6.66 -25.94 -2.64
C GLY A 47 8.02 -26.62 -2.62
N GLY A 48 8.82 -26.35 -3.65
CA GLY A 48 10.16 -26.91 -3.85
C GLY A 48 11.25 -25.86 -4.05
N GLY A 49 10.92 -24.56 -3.98
CA GLY A 49 11.93 -23.50 -3.95
C GLY A 49 12.45 -23.32 -2.52
N THR A 50 13.77 -23.26 -2.34
CA THR A 50 14.41 -23.00 -1.04
C THR A 50 14.50 -21.52 -0.69
N GLY A 51 14.07 -20.62 -1.59
CA GLY A 51 14.17 -19.18 -1.42
C GLY A 51 12.99 -18.54 -0.68
N PRO A 52 13.08 -17.23 -0.40
CA PRO A 52 12.09 -16.53 0.43
C PRO A 52 10.73 -16.38 -0.26
N HIS A 53 9.66 -16.57 0.50
CA HIS A 53 8.30 -16.26 0.08
C HIS A 53 7.96 -14.80 0.43
N ILE A 54 7.85 -13.96 -0.60
CA ILE A 54 7.59 -12.53 -0.49
C ILE A 54 6.13 -12.25 -0.86
N GLY A 55 5.36 -11.79 0.10
CA GLY A 55 4.00 -11.34 -0.09
C GLY A 55 3.92 -9.82 -0.14
N ILE A 56 3.37 -9.29 -1.22
CA ILE A 56 3.16 -7.86 -1.40
C ILE A 56 1.66 -7.60 -1.37
N LEU A 57 1.24 -6.83 -0.37
CA LEU A 57 -0.17 -6.49 -0.22
C LEU A 57 -0.59 -5.50 -1.32
N LEU A 58 -1.80 -5.68 -1.85
CA LEU A 58 -2.55 -4.72 -2.63
C LEU A 58 -3.88 -4.45 -1.91
N TYR A 59 -4.31 -3.20 -1.92
CA TYR A 59 -5.63 -2.79 -1.46
C TYR A 59 -6.09 -1.61 -2.31
N ASP A 60 -7.40 -1.39 -2.41
CA ASP A 60 -7.95 -0.39 -3.32
C ASP A 60 -7.35 1.00 -3.07
N GLY A 61 -6.96 1.68 -4.14
CA GLY A 61 -6.35 3.00 -4.06
C GLY A 61 -4.89 3.00 -3.61
N TYR A 62 -4.15 1.91 -3.78
CA TYR A 62 -2.70 1.88 -3.52
C TYR A 62 -1.91 2.73 -4.54
N SER A 63 -0.73 3.21 -4.14
CA SER A 63 0.19 3.95 -5.04
C SER A 63 0.97 2.95 -5.90
N LEU A 64 0.92 3.07 -7.24
CA LEU A 64 1.38 2.01 -8.17
C LEU A 64 2.81 1.52 -7.94
N LEU A 65 3.75 2.45 -7.71
CA LEU A 65 5.17 2.11 -7.59
C LEU A 65 5.51 1.45 -6.25
N ASP A 66 4.69 1.70 -5.22
CA ASP A 66 4.93 1.22 -3.86
C ASP A 66 5.01 -0.31 -3.76
N PRO A 67 4.13 -1.11 -4.39
CA PRO A 67 4.31 -2.56 -4.49
C PRO A 67 5.20 -2.98 -5.66
N THR A 68 5.12 -2.30 -6.81
CA THR A 68 5.75 -2.80 -8.05
C THR A 68 7.26 -2.55 -8.11
N GLY A 69 7.75 -1.44 -7.56
CA GLY A 69 9.18 -1.18 -7.45
C GLY A 69 9.90 -2.24 -6.60
N PRO A 70 9.43 -2.50 -5.37
CA PRO A 70 9.93 -3.61 -4.57
C PRO A 70 9.78 -4.98 -5.24
N ALA A 71 8.67 -5.24 -5.93
CA ALA A 71 8.47 -6.49 -6.65
C ALA A 71 9.57 -6.74 -7.70
N GLU A 72 9.92 -5.72 -8.48
CA GLU A 72 10.99 -5.82 -9.50
C GLU A 72 12.32 -6.23 -8.86
N ILE A 73 12.69 -5.59 -7.75
CA ILE A 73 13.96 -5.87 -7.06
C ILE A 73 13.94 -7.25 -6.39
N LEU A 74 12.92 -7.53 -5.58
CA LEU A 74 12.89 -8.73 -4.74
C LEU A 74 12.66 -10.01 -5.55
N SER A 75 12.09 -9.92 -6.76
CA SER A 75 11.95 -11.06 -7.68
C SER A 75 13.28 -11.62 -8.18
N ARG A 76 14.39 -10.88 -8.03
CA ARG A 76 15.74 -11.29 -8.47
C ARG A 76 16.55 -11.97 -7.38
N LEU A 77 16.00 -12.09 -6.17
CA LEU A 77 16.63 -12.90 -5.12
C LEU A 77 16.65 -14.37 -5.54
N PRO A 78 17.73 -15.12 -5.24
CA PRO A 78 17.82 -16.55 -5.55
C PRO A 78 16.62 -17.32 -4.99
N ASP A 79 15.98 -18.12 -5.85
CA ASP A 79 14.83 -18.99 -5.55
C ASP A 79 13.61 -18.29 -4.93
N ALA A 80 13.55 -16.95 -4.99
CA ALA A 80 12.49 -16.17 -4.39
C ALA A 80 11.16 -16.32 -5.13
N THR A 81 10.05 -16.23 -4.39
CA THR A 81 8.71 -16.10 -4.97
C THR A 81 8.09 -14.79 -4.53
N VAL A 82 7.56 -14.02 -5.47
CA VAL A 82 6.82 -12.77 -5.20
C VAL A 82 5.37 -13.01 -5.55
N THR A 83 4.47 -12.75 -4.60
CA THR A 83 3.02 -12.91 -4.78
C THR A 83 2.29 -11.62 -4.42
N MET A 84 1.45 -11.12 -5.32
CA MET A 84 0.54 -10.03 -5.02
C MET A 84 -0.70 -10.58 -4.30
N ILE A 85 -1.03 -9.96 -3.16
CA ILE A 85 -2.04 -10.46 -2.23
C ILE A 85 -3.03 -9.35 -1.95
N ALA A 86 -4.33 -9.63 -2.02
CA ALA A 86 -5.37 -8.66 -1.66
C ALA A 86 -6.49 -9.31 -0.85
N GLU A 87 -7.49 -8.54 -0.41
CA GLU A 87 -8.66 -9.10 0.30
C GLU A 87 -9.36 -10.20 -0.52
N ARG A 88 -9.41 -10.04 -1.83
CA ARG A 88 -9.88 -11.05 -2.80
C ARG A 88 -8.91 -11.12 -3.97
N ARG A 89 -8.84 -12.29 -4.62
CA ARG A 89 -8.14 -12.44 -5.91
C ARG A 89 -8.76 -11.50 -6.96
N GLY A 90 -7.96 -11.11 -7.94
CA GLY A 90 -8.41 -10.30 -9.06
C GLY A 90 -7.74 -8.92 -9.14
N PRO A 91 -8.15 -8.07 -10.09
CA PRO A 91 -7.54 -6.76 -10.30
C PRO A 91 -7.83 -5.82 -9.12
N VAL A 92 -6.79 -5.16 -8.62
CA VAL A 92 -6.86 -4.08 -7.61
C VAL A 92 -6.39 -2.80 -8.27
N ARG A 93 -7.14 -1.72 -8.10
CA ARG A 93 -6.90 -0.43 -8.77
C ARG A 93 -6.00 0.49 -7.95
N THR A 94 -5.21 1.29 -8.66
CA THR A 94 -4.35 2.31 -8.06
C THR A 94 -5.15 3.51 -7.54
N ASP A 95 -4.50 4.39 -6.79
CA ASP A 95 -5.09 5.65 -6.29
C ASP A 95 -5.60 6.59 -7.40
N THR A 96 -5.06 6.48 -8.62
CA THR A 96 -5.57 7.17 -9.81
C THR A 96 -6.62 6.37 -10.61
N ALA A 97 -6.85 5.10 -10.26
CA ALA A 97 -7.64 4.10 -10.98
C ALA A 97 -7.22 3.78 -12.44
N ASP A 98 -6.22 4.45 -13.00
CA ASP A 98 -5.76 4.24 -14.38
C ASP A 98 -5.19 2.83 -14.59
N VAL A 99 -4.53 2.28 -13.57
CA VAL A 99 -3.85 0.98 -13.62
C VAL A 99 -4.49 0.03 -12.61
N ALA A 100 -4.51 -1.25 -12.95
CA ALA A 100 -4.78 -2.33 -12.01
C ALA A 100 -3.67 -3.37 -12.05
N VAL A 101 -3.27 -3.86 -10.86
CA VAL A 101 -2.43 -5.05 -10.72
C VAL A 101 -3.28 -6.22 -10.26
N LEU A 102 -3.01 -7.39 -10.81
CA LEU A 102 -3.70 -8.63 -10.44
C LEU A 102 -3.18 -9.11 -9.09
N ALA A 103 -4.05 -9.33 -8.11
CA ALA A 103 -3.74 -10.11 -6.93
C ALA A 103 -3.93 -11.60 -7.24
N GLU A 104 -2.85 -12.38 -7.25
CA GLU A 104 -2.89 -13.82 -7.53
C GLU A 104 -3.46 -14.63 -6.37
N ARG A 105 -3.42 -14.09 -5.15
CA ARG A 105 -3.93 -14.72 -3.93
C ARG A 105 -4.77 -13.74 -3.11
N SER A 106 -5.75 -14.28 -2.41
CA SER A 106 -6.49 -13.57 -1.37
C SER A 106 -5.81 -13.71 -0.01
N LEU A 107 -6.16 -12.84 0.95
CA LEU A 107 -5.66 -12.92 2.33
C LEU A 107 -5.94 -14.29 2.97
N ALA A 108 -7.09 -14.91 2.65
CA ALA A 108 -7.49 -16.20 3.22
C ALA A 108 -6.65 -17.38 2.71
N GLU A 109 -5.91 -17.20 1.62
CA GLU A 109 -5.10 -18.24 0.98
C GLU A 109 -3.62 -18.17 1.36
N VAL A 110 -3.25 -17.19 2.18
CA VAL A 110 -1.87 -16.96 2.62
C VAL A 110 -1.83 -16.96 4.13
N ASP A 111 -1.21 -18.00 4.69
CA ASP A 111 -1.04 -18.21 6.13
C ASP A 111 0.40 -17.90 6.61
N ARG A 112 1.37 -17.84 5.69
CA ARG A 112 2.78 -17.62 6.00
C ARG A 112 3.54 -16.93 4.88
N LEU A 113 4.43 -16.02 5.28
CA LEU A 113 5.36 -15.29 4.42
C LEU A 113 6.71 -15.16 5.13
N ASP A 114 7.81 -15.12 4.37
CA ASP A 114 9.12 -14.72 4.89
C ASP A 114 9.25 -13.19 4.92
N VAL A 115 8.72 -12.54 3.89
CA VAL A 115 8.69 -11.08 3.76
C VAL A 115 7.25 -10.63 3.49
N LEU A 116 6.76 -9.70 4.28
CA LEU A 116 5.51 -8.97 3.99
C LEU A 116 5.86 -7.54 3.61
N LEU A 117 5.30 -7.03 2.51
CA LEU A 117 5.37 -5.62 2.14
C LEU A 117 3.98 -4.99 2.12
N VAL A 118 3.81 -3.89 2.86
CA VAL A 118 2.58 -3.08 2.89
C VAL A 118 2.82 -1.77 2.14
N PRO A 119 2.22 -1.55 0.96
CA PRO A 119 2.42 -0.32 0.20
C PRO A 119 1.66 0.85 0.84
N GLY A 120 1.96 2.06 0.40
CA GLY A 120 1.10 3.20 0.63
C GLY A 120 0.00 3.32 -0.41
N ALA A 121 -0.80 4.36 -0.24
CA ALA A 121 -2.01 4.62 -0.98
C ALA A 121 -2.33 6.10 -0.99
N GLY A 122 -3.28 6.50 -1.84
CA GLY A 122 -3.95 7.77 -1.70
C GLY A 122 -4.63 7.91 -0.33
N ASN A 123 -5.10 9.12 -0.02
CA ASN A 123 -5.67 9.40 1.31
C ASN A 123 -6.83 8.46 1.64
N ARG A 124 -7.75 8.24 0.70
CA ARG A 124 -8.89 7.34 0.86
C ARG A 124 -8.46 5.90 1.12
N GLY A 125 -7.61 5.33 0.26
CA GLY A 125 -7.12 3.96 0.41
C GLY A 125 -6.36 3.74 1.72
N THR A 126 -5.51 4.70 2.12
CA THR A 126 -4.79 4.64 3.41
C THR A 126 -5.77 4.64 4.60
N VAL A 127 -6.79 5.50 4.56
CA VAL A 127 -7.82 5.59 5.62
C VAL A 127 -8.69 4.34 5.67
N GLU A 128 -9.10 3.80 4.53
CA GLU A 128 -9.88 2.55 4.49
C GLU A 128 -9.05 1.38 5.02
N ALA A 129 -7.79 1.25 4.61
CA ALA A 129 -6.89 0.20 5.09
C ALA A 129 -6.61 0.29 6.59
N MET A 130 -6.39 1.50 7.14
CA MET A 130 -6.15 1.68 8.58
C MET A 130 -7.38 1.38 9.44
N ASN A 131 -8.59 1.40 8.86
CA ASN A 131 -9.84 1.10 9.56
C ASN A 131 -10.34 -0.33 9.31
N ASN A 132 -9.78 -1.05 8.33
CA ASN A 132 -10.16 -2.42 8.01
C ASN A 132 -9.60 -3.41 9.04
N GLN A 133 -10.42 -3.74 10.04
CA GLN A 133 -10.01 -4.65 11.11
C GLN A 133 -9.64 -6.05 10.61
N ALA A 134 -10.24 -6.55 9.53
CA ALA A 134 -9.87 -7.86 8.98
C ALA A 134 -8.46 -7.84 8.39
N LEU A 135 -8.13 -6.79 7.62
CA LEU A 135 -6.81 -6.57 7.08
C LEU A 135 -5.76 -6.40 8.18
N LEU A 136 -6.02 -5.53 9.17
CA LEU A 136 -5.09 -5.30 10.27
C LEU A 136 -4.81 -6.58 11.06
N ARG A 137 -5.85 -7.40 11.31
CA ARG A 137 -5.67 -8.73 11.91
C ARG A 137 -4.73 -9.57 11.05
N TRP A 138 -5.01 -9.72 9.76
CA TRP A 138 -4.17 -10.52 8.85
C TRP A 138 -2.71 -10.05 8.82
N ILE A 139 -2.46 -8.73 8.77
CA ILE A 139 -1.11 -8.16 8.82
C ILE A 139 -0.37 -8.60 10.10
N ARG A 140 -1.04 -8.55 11.26
CA ARG A 140 -0.43 -9.02 12.51
C ARG A 140 -0.16 -10.53 12.49
N GLU A 141 -1.06 -11.33 11.91
CA GLU A 141 -0.86 -12.79 11.80
C GLU A 141 0.40 -13.09 10.96
N MET A 142 0.53 -12.48 9.77
CA MET A 142 1.71 -12.62 8.92
C MET A 142 2.97 -12.13 9.63
N HIS A 143 2.89 -10.96 10.28
CA HIS A 143 4.01 -10.37 11.00
C HIS A 143 4.64 -11.36 11.99
N ARG A 144 3.87 -12.20 12.70
CA ARG A 144 4.43 -13.17 13.65
C ARG A 144 5.39 -14.17 13.00
N HIS A 145 5.16 -14.54 11.75
CA HIS A 145 5.92 -15.58 11.05
C HIS A 145 6.98 -15.03 10.09
N THR A 146 6.83 -13.77 9.64
CA THR A 146 7.82 -13.13 8.77
C THR A 146 9.19 -12.99 9.41
N ARG A 147 10.23 -13.16 8.60
CA ARG A 147 11.60 -12.70 8.86
C ARG A 147 11.68 -11.19 8.73
N TRP A 148 10.93 -10.59 7.80
CA TRP A 148 10.86 -9.15 7.58
C TRP A 148 9.42 -8.68 7.35
N THR A 149 9.02 -7.59 8.01
CA THR A 149 7.80 -6.85 7.69
C THR A 149 8.18 -5.47 7.22
N THR A 150 7.78 -5.10 6.02
CA THR A 150 8.17 -3.85 5.39
C THR A 150 6.98 -3.02 5.00
N SER A 151 7.22 -1.73 4.80
CA SER A 151 6.24 -0.84 4.20
C SER A 151 6.89 0.24 3.36
N VAL A 152 6.11 0.81 2.45
CA VAL A 152 6.50 1.96 1.63
C VAL A 152 5.48 3.07 1.86
N CYS A 153 5.92 4.33 1.81
CA CYS A 153 5.07 5.51 1.85
C CYS A 153 4.14 5.50 3.08
N THR A 154 2.83 5.66 2.88
CA THR A 154 1.81 5.62 3.94
C THR A 154 1.52 4.21 4.45
N GLY A 155 2.11 3.16 3.88
CA GLY A 155 1.97 1.79 4.38
C GLY A 155 2.44 1.63 5.83
N SER A 156 3.37 2.47 6.28
CA SER A 156 3.78 2.48 7.70
C SER A 156 2.68 2.97 8.64
N ILE A 157 1.72 3.78 8.17
CA ILE A 157 0.51 4.13 8.95
C ILE A 157 -0.38 2.91 9.12
N VAL A 158 -0.53 2.07 8.10
CA VAL A 158 -1.27 0.80 8.21
C VAL A 158 -0.57 -0.14 9.20
N LEU A 159 0.76 -0.22 9.18
CA LEU A 159 1.52 -0.97 10.19
C LEU A 159 1.36 -0.38 11.61
N ALA A 160 1.31 0.95 11.74
CA ALA A 160 1.07 1.62 13.02
C ALA A 160 -0.35 1.33 13.55
N ALA A 161 -1.36 1.38 12.68
CA ALA A 161 -2.74 1.01 12.99
C ALA A 161 -2.88 -0.47 13.38
N ALA A 162 -2.06 -1.35 12.81
CA ALA A 162 -1.95 -2.76 13.23
C ALA A 162 -1.24 -2.95 14.59
N GLY A 163 -0.77 -1.87 15.22
CA GLY A 163 -0.04 -1.89 16.50
C GLY A 163 1.41 -2.36 16.39
N LEU A 164 1.96 -2.47 15.17
CA LEU A 164 3.29 -3.05 14.97
C LEU A 164 4.42 -2.04 15.19
N LEU A 165 4.10 -0.74 15.18
CA LEU A 165 5.08 0.35 15.32
C LEU A 165 5.12 1.02 16.70
N THR A 166 4.30 0.60 17.67
CA THR A 166 4.29 1.18 19.03
C THR A 166 5.68 1.15 19.67
N GLY A 167 6.16 2.29 20.13
CA GLY A 167 7.48 2.50 20.72
C GLY A 167 8.66 2.35 19.73
N ARG A 168 8.40 2.30 18.42
CA ARG A 168 9.43 2.06 17.39
C ARG A 168 9.81 3.33 16.64
N ARG A 169 10.97 3.26 15.99
CA ARG A 169 11.44 4.25 15.02
C ARG A 169 10.93 3.85 13.62
N ALA A 170 10.40 4.80 12.86
CA ALA A 170 9.91 4.57 11.51
C ALA A 170 9.98 5.82 10.64
N THR A 171 9.87 5.66 9.33
CA THR A 171 9.62 6.73 8.35
C THR A 171 8.28 6.50 7.65
N THR A 172 7.83 7.48 6.87
CA THR A 172 6.60 7.42 6.07
C THR A 172 6.66 8.42 4.93
N TYR A 173 5.56 8.62 4.21
CA TYR A 173 5.42 9.70 3.24
C TYR A 173 5.60 11.07 3.90
N TRP A 174 6.35 11.97 3.28
CA TRP A 174 6.73 13.25 3.88
C TRP A 174 5.53 14.08 4.37
N ALA A 175 4.41 14.06 3.62
CA ALA A 175 3.21 14.82 4.00
C ALA A 175 2.41 14.16 5.13
N SER A 176 2.69 12.89 5.44
CA SER A 176 2.01 12.10 6.46
C SER A 176 2.85 11.91 7.73
N ALA A 177 4.06 12.48 7.76
CA ALA A 177 4.96 12.42 8.91
C ALA A 177 4.32 12.94 10.20
N ASP A 178 3.64 14.09 10.12
CA ASP A 178 2.96 14.71 11.25
C ASP A 178 1.79 13.87 11.76
N TYR A 179 1.03 13.26 10.85
CA TYR A 179 -0.05 12.35 11.21
C TYR A 179 0.48 11.12 11.96
N LEU A 180 1.53 10.49 11.44
CA LEU A 180 2.13 9.30 12.06
C LEU A 180 2.58 9.58 13.50
N ARG A 181 3.36 10.65 13.73
CA ARG A 181 3.93 10.97 15.05
C ARG A 181 2.93 11.55 16.05
N SER A 182 1.81 12.13 15.58
CA SER A 182 0.79 12.71 16.47
C SER A 182 -0.32 11.71 16.83
N THR A 183 -0.54 10.71 15.99
CA THR A 183 -1.61 9.72 16.17
C THR A 183 -1.12 8.45 16.84
N PHE A 184 0.13 8.05 16.60
CA PHE A 184 0.70 6.80 17.09
C PHE A 184 1.95 7.05 17.93
N ASP A 185 2.23 6.15 18.87
CA ASP A 185 3.49 6.12 19.62
C ASP A 185 4.63 5.62 18.71
N VAL A 186 5.07 6.49 17.78
CA VAL A 186 6.09 6.22 16.77
C VAL A 186 7.08 7.37 16.73
N THR A 187 8.37 7.06 16.85
CA THR A 187 9.44 8.02 16.63
C THR A 187 9.69 8.16 15.14
N TYR A 188 9.14 9.22 14.52
CA TYR A 188 9.38 9.52 13.11
C TYR A 188 10.84 9.92 12.86
N LEU A 189 11.45 9.38 11.81
CA LEU A 189 12.74 9.82 11.28
C LEU A 189 12.59 10.20 9.79
N PRO A 190 13.08 11.38 9.36
CA PRO A 190 13.07 11.81 7.97
C PRO A 190 14.20 11.14 7.18
N GLN A 191 14.20 9.81 7.13
CA GLN A 191 15.17 8.99 6.40
C GLN A 191 14.47 8.27 5.25
N ARG A 192 15.23 7.95 4.20
CA ARG A 192 14.72 7.26 3.01
C ARG A 192 14.14 5.88 3.34
N TYR A 193 14.78 5.16 4.26
CA TYR A 193 14.22 3.99 4.92
C TYR A 193 14.79 3.86 6.34
N VAL A 194 14.04 3.21 7.22
CA VAL A 194 14.35 3.03 8.64
C VAL A 194 14.12 1.58 9.03
N ARG A 195 15.13 0.93 9.59
CA ARG A 195 15.02 -0.40 10.19
C ARG A 195 14.82 -0.30 11.71
N SER A 196 13.81 -1.00 12.22
CA SER A 196 13.55 -1.21 13.65
C SER A 196 13.31 -2.70 13.92
N GLY A 197 14.37 -3.41 14.34
CA GLY A 197 14.34 -4.86 14.48
C GLY A 197 14.11 -5.54 13.13
N LYS A 198 13.01 -6.31 13.03
CA LYS A 198 12.57 -6.98 11.79
C LYS A 198 11.60 -6.15 10.93
N ILE A 199 11.30 -4.92 11.35
CA ILE A 199 10.45 -4.00 10.59
C ILE A 199 11.32 -3.02 9.82
N ILE A 200 11.05 -2.83 8.53
CA ILE A 200 11.72 -1.80 7.71
C ILE A 200 10.64 -0.92 7.06
N THR A 201 10.65 0.37 7.35
CA THR A 201 9.73 1.33 6.74
C THR A 201 10.49 2.17 5.73
N ALA A 202 9.93 2.40 4.55
CA ALA A 202 10.48 3.27 3.52
C ALA A 202 9.61 4.52 3.37
N ALA A 203 10.24 5.62 2.96
CA ALA A 203 9.58 6.89 2.69
C ALA A 203 8.72 6.82 1.41
N GLY A 204 8.47 7.96 0.76
CA GLY A 204 7.56 8.03 -0.38
C GLY A 204 8.00 7.22 -1.61
N VAL A 205 7.05 6.46 -2.16
CA VAL A 205 7.00 5.98 -3.54
C VAL A 205 8.26 5.23 -3.98
N SER A 206 9.23 5.91 -4.62
CA SER A 206 10.47 5.29 -5.11
C SER A 206 11.37 4.74 -4.00
N ALA A 207 11.21 5.20 -2.76
CA ALA A 207 12.03 4.74 -1.63
C ALA A 207 11.89 3.23 -1.37
N GLY A 208 10.80 2.60 -1.84
CA GLY A 208 10.62 1.16 -1.81
C GLY A 208 11.69 0.41 -2.61
N VAL A 209 12.21 0.99 -3.70
CA VAL A 209 13.27 0.37 -4.52
C VAL A 209 14.58 0.29 -3.74
N ASP A 210 15.02 1.39 -3.13
CA ASP A 210 16.26 1.40 -2.33
C ASP A 210 16.15 0.53 -1.09
N MET A 211 15.00 0.57 -0.42
CA MET A 211 14.73 -0.31 0.72
C MET A 211 14.81 -1.78 0.32
N SER A 212 14.34 -2.13 -0.88
CA SER A 212 14.37 -3.50 -1.38
C SER A 212 15.78 -3.97 -1.74
N LEU A 213 16.64 -3.10 -2.26
CA LEU A 213 18.07 -3.41 -2.45
C LEU A 213 18.77 -3.63 -1.11
N TYR A 214 18.50 -2.77 -0.12
CA TYR A 214 19.00 -2.98 1.24
C TYR A 214 18.46 -4.29 1.85
N LEU A 215 17.19 -4.59 1.66
CA LEU A 215 16.59 -5.83 2.13
C LEU A 215 17.19 -7.05 1.44
N ALA A 216 17.48 -6.97 0.14
CA ALA A 216 18.13 -8.04 -0.60
C ALA A 216 19.50 -8.39 0.01
N SER A 217 20.27 -7.38 0.43
CA SER A 217 21.56 -7.61 1.08
C SER A 217 21.44 -8.26 2.47
N LEU A 218 20.33 -8.01 3.17
CA LEU A 218 20.03 -8.67 4.45
C LEU A 218 19.51 -10.10 4.29
N ILE A 219 18.90 -10.43 3.15
CA ILE A 219 18.33 -11.76 2.88
C ILE A 219 19.39 -12.71 2.29
N ALA A 220 20.19 -12.21 1.34
CA ALA A 220 21.26 -12.95 0.69
C ALA A 220 22.63 -12.42 1.17
N ASP A 221 23.20 -11.46 0.44
CA ASP A 221 24.47 -10.80 0.73
C ASP A 221 24.63 -9.53 -0.11
N ASP A 222 25.65 -8.73 0.20
CA ASP A 222 25.94 -7.45 -0.46
C ASP A 222 26.25 -7.59 -1.96
N ASP A 223 26.89 -8.69 -2.38
CA ASP A 223 27.27 -8.88 -3.78
C ASP A 223 26.07 -9.26 -4.63
N THR A 224 25.16 -10.07 -4.09
CA THR A 224 23.85 -10.34 -4.69
C THR A 224 23.03 -9.06 -4.83
N ALA A 225 22.97 -8.21 -3.78
CA ALA A 225 22.24 -6.95 -3.87
C ALA A 225 22.82 -5.99 -4.92
N LYS A 226 24.15 -5.87 -5.02
CA LYS A 226 24.81 -5.09 -6.08
C LYS A 226 24.58 -5.68 -7.46
N ALA A 227 24.59 -7.01 -7.59
CA ALA A 227 24.31 -7.69 -8.85
C ALA A 227 22.85 -7.43 -9.30
N ILE A 228 21.89 -7.46 -8.37
CA ILE A 228 20.50 -7.09 -8.65
C ILE A 228 20.42 -5.63 -9.10
N GLN A 229 21.07 -4.71 -8.37
CA GLN A 229 21.11 -3.29 -8.73
C GLN A 229 21.62 -3.10 -10.17
N LEU A 230 22.71 -3.78 -10.54
CA LEU A 230 23.28 -3.75 -11.89
C LEU A 230 22.35 -4.39 -12.92
N ALA A 231 21.72 -5.53 -12.61
CA ALA A 231 20.86 -6.27 -13.52
C ALA A 231 19.61 -5.49 -13.95
N VAL A 232 19.11 -4.59 -13.10
CA VAL A 232 17.99 -3.69 -13.41
C VAL A 232 18.45 -2.28 -13.78
N GLU A 233 19.77 -2.05 -13.89
CA GLU A 233 20.38 -0.76 -14.19
C GLU A 233 19.87 0.38 -13.29
N TYR A 234 19.74 0.11 -11.99
CA TYR A 234 19.29 1.11 -11.03
C TYR A 234 20.42 2.09 -10.67
N ASP A 235 20.66 3.03 -11.59
CA ASP A 235 21.54 4.21 -11.47
C ASP A 235 20.71 5.48 -11.75
N PRO A 236 19.90 5.94 -10.79
CA PRO A 236 18.96 7.04 -11.03
C PRO A 236 19.70 8.37 -11.29
N GLN A 237 19.35 9.03 -12.39
CA GLN A 237 19.80 10.39 -12.74
C GLN A 237 18.58 11.34 -12.87
N PRO A 238 17.93 11.73 -11.76
CA PRO A 238 16.74 12.58 -11.83
C PRO A 238 17.05 13.93 -12.49
N PRO A 239 16.19 14.44 -13.39
CA PRO A 239 16.41 15.73 -14.06
C PRO A 239 16.23 16.95 -13.11
N PHE A 240 15.75 16.73 -11.88
CA PHE A 240 15.52 17.78 -10.89
C PHE A 240 15.92 17.30 -9.49
N ASP A 241 16.48 18.20 -8.68
CA ASP A 241 16.85 17.97 -7.28
C ASP A 241 15.75 18.46 -6.32
N SER A 242 14.54 17.92 -6.46
CA SER A 242 13.37 18.36 -5.67
C SER A 242 12.64 17.23 -4.96
N GLY A 243 13.22 16.03 -4.95
CA GLY A 243 12.67 14.85 -4.28
C GLY A 243 12.82 14.87 -2.76
N ASP A 244 13.72 15.69 -2.21
CA ASP A 244 13.87 15.87 -0.77
C ASP A 244 12.87 16.91 -0.24
N ALA A 245 11.83 16.42 0.43
CA ALA A 245 10.82 17.26 1.06
C ALA A 245 11.40 18.17 2.17
N SER A 246 12.55 17.86 2.76
CA SER A 246 13.18 18.73 3.76
C SER A 246 13.77 20.00 3.12
N ALA A 247 14.23 19.89 1.88
CA ALA A 247 14.80 21.00 1.10
C ALA A 247 13.76 21.74 0.24
N ALA A 248 12.60 21.14 -0.03
CA ALA A 248 11.58 21.73 -0.90
C ALA A 248 10.88 22.97 -0.29
N SER A 249 10.64 23.99 -1.14
CA SER A 249 9.93 25.21 -0.76
C SER A 249 8.46 24.94 -0.41
N PRO A 250 7.82 25.78 0.43
CA PRO A 250 6.40 25.66 0.75
C PRO A 250 5.51 25.67 -0.50
N GLN A 251 5.81 26.52 -1.49
CA GLN A 251 5.04 26.63 -2.73
C GLN A 251 5.13 25.36 -3.58
N LEU A 252 6.31 24.72 -3.61
CA LEU A 252 6.50 23.47 -4.32
C LEU A 252 5.72 22.33 -3.65
N LYS A 253 5.78 22.24 -2.31
CA LYS A 253 5.00 21.27 -1.53
C LYS A 253 3.51 21.43 -1.76
N GLU A 254 3.00 22.66 -1.70
CA GLU A 254 1.58 22.95 -1.97
C GLU A 254 1.17 22.56 -3.39
N ARG A 255 2.02 22.87 -4.39
CA ARG A 255 1.79 22.46 -5.77
C ARG A 255 1.77 20.94 -5.91
N ALA A 256 2.71 20.23 -5.29
CA ALA A 256 2.77 18.77 -5.32
C ALA A 256 1.50 18.14 -4.72
N LEU A 257 1.05 18.63 -3.56
CA LEU A 257 -0.18 18.15 -2.92
C LEU A 257 -1.43 18.41 -3.76
N ARG A 258 -1.51 19.57 -4.44
CA ARG A 258 -2.62 19.85 -5.38
C ARG A 258 -2.62 18.91 -6.56
N LEU A 259 -1.45 18.55 -7.11
CA LEU A 259 -1.35 17.58 -8.20
C LEU A 259 -1.84 16.20 -7.76
N LEU A 260 -1.39 15.73 -6.59
CA LEU A 260 -1.82 14.44 -6.02
C LEU A 260 -3.33 14.41 -5.76
N ALA A 261 -3.88 15.47 -5.15
CA ALA A 261 -5.31 15.55 -4.87
C ALA A 261 -6.15 15.59 -6.16
N ALA A 262 -5.64 16.17 -7.24
CA ALA A 262 -6.34 16.22 -8.52
C ALA A 262 -6.26 14.91 -9.33
N SER A 263 -5.26 14.07 -9.07
CA SER A 263 -5.08 12.79 -9.78
C SER A 263 -5.74 11.60 -9.08
N GLN A 264 -6.06 11.71 -7.79
CA GLN A 264 -6.64 10.62 -7.01
C GLN A 264 -8.18 10.57 -7.12
N VAL A 265 -8.73 9.36 -7.03
CA VAL A 265 -10.19 9.06 -7.11
C VAL A 265 -10.77 8.42 -5.85
#